data_AF-A0A059J656-F1
#
_entry.id   AF-A0A059J656-F1
#
_cell.length_a   1.000
_cell.length_b   1.000
_cell.length_c   1.000
_cell.angle_alpha   90.00
_cell.angle_beta   90.00
_cell.angle_gamma   90.00
#
_symmetry.space_group_name_H-M   'P 1'
#
loop_
_entity.id
_entity.type
_entity.pdbx_description
1 polymer ?
#
loop_
_entity_poly.entity_id
_entity_poly.type
_entity_poly.pdbx_seq_one_letter_code
_entity_poly.pdbx_strand_id
1 'polypeptide(L)'
;MSYAVYRVASAGLPRDHHAIFVETSENGEKTGHLFQVTGNVQTGMSFEQRPEGQPEASSSFVDKQEIGTVTHANYHRIQAICEGIPPPRKQFEGAKRLYPKEPVRRCQEWTAEAIQTLKDARVRM
;
A
#
# COMPACT_ATOMS: atom_id res chain seq x y z
N MET A 1 13.10 -13.14 14.73
CA MET A 1 13.47 -12.04 13.81
C MET A 1 12.20 -11.46 13.20
N SER A 2 12.20 -10.16 12.93
CA SER A 2 11.06 -9.41 12.37
C SER A 2 11.54 -8.38 11.35
N TYR A 3 10.69 -8.06 10.38
CA TYR A 3 10.89 -6.98 9.43
C TYR A 3 10.11 -5.75 9.88
N ALA A 4 10.68 -4.56 9.68
CA ALA A 4 9.96 -3.32 9.88
C ALA A 4 8.95 -3.10 8.75
N VAL A 5 7.77 -2.57 9.10
CA VAL A 5 6.68 -2.28 8.17
C VAL A 5 6.41 -0.79 8.22
N TYR A 6 6.36 -0.16 7.05
CA TYR A 6 6.18 1.27 6.90
C TYR A 6 5.00 1.58 6.00
N ARG A 7 4.34 2.71 6.24
CA ARG A 7 3.57 3.41 5.21
C ARG A 7 4.51 4.38 4.50
N VAL A 8 4.61 4.27 3.19
CA VAL A 8 5.35 5.20 2.34
C VAL A 8 4.36 6.09 1.62
N ALA A 9 4.67 7.38 1.54
CA ALA A 9 4.00 8.32 0.64
C ALA A 9 4.96 8.77 -0.47
N SER A 10 4.45 8.76 -1.70
CA SER A 10 5.11 9.36 -2.86
C SER A 10 4.20 10.39 -3.53
N ALA A 11 4.83 11.39 -4.15
CA ALA A 11 4.14 12.50 -4.79
C ALA A 11 3.15 11.99 -5.84
N GLY A 12 1.89 12.40 -5.70
CA GLY A 12 0.80 12.00 -6.57
C GLY A 12 -0.22 13.12 -6.75
N LEU A 13 -1.06 13.01 -7.79
CA LEU A 13 -2.14 13.96 -8.05
C LEU A 13 -3.50 13.25 -8.07
N PRO A 14 -4.55 13.85 -7.47
CA PRO A 14 -4.56 15.10 -6.70
C PRO A 14 -4.06 14.96 -5.25
N ARG A 15 -3.69 13.75 -4.83
CA ARG A 15 -3.20 13.41 -3.49
C ARG A 15 -2.00 12.48 -3.65
N ASP A 16 -1.14 12.45 -2.65
CA ASP A 16 -0.02 11.52 -2.59
C ASP A 16 -0.48 10.07 -2.72
N HIS A 17 0.38 9.26 -3.33
CA HIS A 17 0.21 7.84 -3.43
C HIS A 17 0.74 7.18 -2.16
N HIS A 18 -0.08 6.32 -1.54
CA HIS A 18 0.33 5.56 -0.36
C HIS A 18 0.56 4.09 -0.71
N ALA A 19 1.54 3.50 -0.06
CA ALA A 19 1.88 2.09 -0.17
C ALA A 19 2.38 1.55 1.18
N ILE A 20 2.36 0.23 1.34
CA ILE A 20 2.99 -0.47 2.45
C ILE A 20 4.35 -0.95 1.98
N PHE A 21 5.41 -0.64 2.73
CA PHE A 21 6.77 -1.12 2.48
C PHE A 21 7.21 -2.02 3.62
N VAL A 22 7.72 -3.20 3.31
CA VAL A 22 8.29 -4.14 4.28
C VAL A 22 9.78 -4.23 4.02
N GLU A 23 10.60 -3.77 4.96
CA GLU A 23 12.05 -3.73 4.83
C GLU A 23 12.65 -5.10 5.17
N THR A 24 12.83 -5.94 4.15
CA THR A 24 13.36 -7.31 4.28
C THR A 24 14.89 -7.38 4.13
N SER A 25 15.49 -6.34 3.55
CA SER A 25 16.92 -6.25 3.21
C SER A 25 17.47 -7.40 2.35
N GLU A 26 16.60 -8.13 1.65
CA GLU A 26 16.97 -9.28 0.80
C GLU A 26 17.86 -8.89 -0.38
N ASN A 27 17.75 -7.64 -0.85
CA ASN A 27 18.50 -7.10 -1.99
C ASN A 27 19.51 -6.01 -1.57
N GLY A 28 19.87 -5.96 -0.27
CA GLY A 28 20.76 -4.95 0.30
C GLY A 28 20.12 -4.17 1.45
N GLU A 29 20.92 -3.39 2.18
CA GLU A 29 20.42 -2.58 3.30
C GLU A 29 19.28 -1.66 2.86
N LYS A 30 18.23 -1.59 3.69
CA LYS A 30 17.04 -0.74 3.47
C LYS A 30 16.22 -1.07 2.22
N THR A 31 16.47 -2.22 1.59
CA THR A 31 15.62 -2.75 0.52
C THR A 31 14.49 -3.60 1.07
N GLY A 32 13.47 -3.86 0.27
CA GLY A 32 12.31 -4.59 0.72
C GLY A 32 11.30 -4.86 -0.36
N HIS A 33 10.03 -4.93 0.04
CA HIS A 33 8.91 -5.15 -0.86
C HIS A 33 7.83 -4.11 -0.65
N LEU A 34 7.27 -3.62 -1.75
CA LEU A 34 6.19 -2.66 -1.78
C LEU A 34 4.88 -3.36 -2.11
N PHE A 35 3.81 -3.00 -1.39
CA PHE A 35 2.45 -3.48 -1.58
C PHE A 35 1.56 -2.26 -1.81
N GLN A 36 0.90 -2.21 -2.97
CA GLN A 36 0.17 -1.03 -3.41
C GLN A 36 -0.99 -1.37 -4.33
N VAL A 37 -1.85 -0.38 -4.59
CA VAL A 37 -2.77 -0.41 -5.72
C VAL A 37 -2.43 0.71 -6.69
N THR A 38 -2.25 0.39 -7.97
CA THR A 38 -1.89 1.35 -9.01
C THR A 38 -3.06 1.57 -9.97
N GLY A 39 -3.14 2.75 -10.58
CA GLY A 39 -4.26 3.16 -11.43
C GLY A 39 -4.98 4.38 -10.89
N ASN A 40 -6.23 4.60 -11.30
CA ASN A 40 -6.98 5.80 -10.92
C ASN A 40 -8.50 5.54 -10.90
N VAL A 41 -9.26 6.54 -10.45
CA VAL A 41 -10.71 6.41 -10.30
C VAL A 41 -11.49 6.38 -11.63
N GLN A 42 -10.86 6.71 -12.76
CA GLN A 42 -11.46 6.67 -14.11
C GLN A 42 -11.30 5.31 -14.78
N THR A 43 -10.21 4.60 -14.51
CA THR A 43 -9.95 3.27 -15.11
C THR A 43 -10.09 2.12 -14.13
N GLY A 44 -10.13 2.43 -12.83
CA GLY A 44 -9.94 1.45 -11.76
C GLY A 44 -8.47 1.30 -11.41
N MET A 45 -8.24 0.56 -10.33
CA MET A 45 -6.92 0.26 -9.79
C MET A 45 -6.72 -1.26 -9.70
N SER A 46 -5.46 -1.66 -9.69
CA SER A 46 -5.02 -3.06 -9.56
C SER A 46 -4.00 -3.18 -8.45
N PHE A 47 -4.08 -4.28 -7.69
CA PHE A 47 -3.05 -4.60 -6.71
C PHE A 47 -1.73 -4.94 -7.40
N GLU A 48 -0.63 -4.49 -6.81
CA GLU A 48 0.73 -4.79 -7.22
C GLU A 48 1.58 -5.05 -5.97
N GLN A 49 2.37 -6.11 -6.04
CA GLN A 49 3.45 -6.40 -5.12
C GLN A 49 4.74 -6.47 -5.93
N ARG A 50 5.81 -5.83 -5.45
CA ARG A 50 7.12 -5.89 -6.10
C ARG A 50 8.27 -5.67 -5.13
N PRO A 51 9.49 -6.15 -5.46
CA PRO A 51 10.71 -5.69 -4.79
C PRO A 51 10.89 -4.18 -4.96
N GLU A 52 11.40 -3.51 -3.94
CA GLU A 52 11.61 -2.07 -3.94
C GLU A 52 12.94 -1.72 -3.24
N GLY A 53 13.61 -0.69 -3.77
CA GLY A 53 14.81 -0.13 -3.16
C GLY A 53 14.47 0.67 -1.90
N GLN A 54 15.43 1.49 -1.44
CA GLN A 54 15.15 2.43 -0.35
C GLN A 54 14.14 3.49 -0.83
N PRO A 55 12.95 3.62 -0.21
CA PRO A 55 11.94 4.59 -0.63
C PRO A 55 12.46 6.03 -0.70
N GLU A 56 13.30 6.41 0.27
CA GLU A 56 13.89 7.76 0.37
C GLU A 56 14.83 8.12 -0.79
N ALA A 57 15.27 7.14 -1.59
CA ALA A 57 16.10 7.38 -2.77
C ALA A 57 15.27 7.79 -4.00
N SER A 58 13.94 7.64 -3.95
CA SER A 58 13.06 8.06 -5.05
C SER A 58 12.92 9.57 -5.13
N SER A 59 12.95 10.14 -6.33
CA SER A 59 12.67 11.57 -6.56
C SER A 59 11.23 11.97 -6.23
N SER A 60 10.31 10.99 -6.19
CA SER A 60 8.92 11.21 -5.77
C SER A 60 8.69 10.97 -4.29
N PHE A 61 9.72 10.67 -3.50
CA PHE A 61 9.56 10.43 -2.07
C PHE A 61 8.96 11.65 -1.35
N VAL A 62 7.94 11.41 -0.52
CA VAL A 62 7.34 12.45 0.33
C VAL A 62 7.59 12.14 1.80
N ASP A 63 7.22 10.93 2.25
CA ASP A 63 7.34 10.54 3.66
C ASP A 63 7.40 9.01 3.84
N LYS A 64 7.98 8.57 4.97
CA LYS A 64 8.00 7.18 5.41
C LYS A 64 7.71 7.12 6.91
N GLN A 65 6.61 6.48 7.27
CA GLN A 65 6.17 6.31 8.65
C GLN A 65 6.22 4.84 9.05
N GLU A 66 6.92 4.50 10.13
CA GLU A 66 6.87 3.15 10.71
C GLU A 66 5.48 2.89 11.29
N ILE A 67 4.89 1.75 10.93
CA ILE A 67 3.53 1.36 11.34
C ILE A 67 3.48 0.02 12.05
N GLY A 68 4.63 -0.66 12.22
CA GLY A 68 4.68 -1.98 12.84
C GLY A 68 5.89 -2.82 12.49
N THR A 69 5.87 -4.07 12.96
CA THR A 69 6.86 -5.11 12.63
C THR A 69 6.20 -6.46 12.36
N VAL A 70 6.62 -7.16 11.31
CA VAL A 70 6.13 -8.51 11.01
C VAL A 70 7.18 -9.56 11.34
N THR A 71 6.83 -10.62 12.07
CA THR A 71 7.76 -11.75 12.26
C THR A 71 8.03 -12.43 10.92
N HIS A 72 9.23 -12.97 10.71
CA HIS A 72 9.54 -13.66 9.45
C HIS A 72 8.55 -14.80 9.14
N ALA A 73 8.11 -15.53 10.18
CA ALA A 73 7.09 -16.57 10.05
C ALA A 73 5.73 -16.05 9.55
N ASN A 74 5.37 -14.80 9.83
CA ASN A 74 4.13 -14.19 9.39
C ASN A 74 4.28 -13.32 8.13
N TYR A 75 5.49 -13.12 7.60
CA TYR A 75 5.73 -12.23 6.46
C TYR A 75 4.89 -12.63 5.23
N HIS A 76 4.83 -13.93 4.94
CA HIS A 76 4.03 -14.47 3.83
C HIS A 76 2.53 -14.10 3.91
N ARG A 77 2.00 -13.80 5.11
CA ARG A 77 0.59 -13.44 5.30
C ARG A 77 0.29 -12.02 4.81
N ILE A 78 1.28 -11.14 4.71
CA ILE A 78 1.06 -9.75 4.26
C ILE A 78 0.48 -9.75 2.84
N GLN A 79 1.07 -10.52 1.93
CA GLN A 79 0.58 -10.61 0.56
C GLN A 79 -0.87 -11.10 0.52
N ALA A 80 -1.17 -12.21 1.18
CA ALA A 80 -2.52 -12.76 1.21
C ALA A 80 -3.55 -11.79 1.82
N ILE A 81 -3.17 -11.05 2.86
CA ILE A 81 -4.05 -10.03 3.48
C ILE A 81 -4.30 -8.88 2.51
N CYS A 82 -3.25 -8.34 1.88
CA CYS A 82 -3.38 -7.26 0.90
C CYS A 82 -4.20 -7.67 -0.33
N GLU A 83 -3.97 -8.86 -0.88
CA GLU A 83 -4.72 -9.41 -2.02
C GLU A 83 -6.20 -9.67 -1.68
N GLY A 84 -6.50 -9.99 -0.42
CA GLY A 84 -7.86 -10.15 0.06
C GLY A 84 -8.67 -8.85 0.11
N ILE A 85 -8.01 -7.69 0.03
CA ILE A 85 -8.68 -6.39 0.05
C ILE A 85 -8.90 -5.95 -1.41
N PRO A 86 -10.16 -5.84 -1.86
CA PRO A 86 -10.45 -5.54 -3.26
C PRO A 86 -9.84 -4.18 -3.65
N PRO A 87 -9.09 -4.08 -4.77
CA PRO A 87 -8.63 -2.79 -5.27
C PRO A 87 -9.80 -1.85 -5.61
N PRO A 88 -9.62 -0.53 -5.53
CA PRO A 88 -10.66 0.41 -5.95
C PRO A 88 -11.05 0.23 -7.42
N ARG A 89 -12.33 -0.07 -7.67
CA ARG A 89 -12.89 -0.18 -9.03
C ARG A 89 -12.98 1.19 -9.72
N LYS A 90 -13.24 1.18 -11.03
CA LYS A 90 -13.63 2.40 -11.79
C LYS A 90 -14.83 3.04 -11.11
N GLN A 91 -14.73 4.31 -10.77
CA GLN A 91 -15.74 5.05 -9.99
C GLN A 91 -16.36 6.22 -10.75
N PHE A 92 -15.71 6.66 -11.84
CA PHE A 92 -16.18 7.75 -12.68
C PHE A 92 -16.17 7.35 -14.15
N GLU A 93 -17.10 7.93 -14.91
CA GLU A 93 -17.07 7.98 -16.37
C GLU A 93 -17.06 9.46 -16.77
N GLY A 94 -15.88 10.01 -17.08
CA GLY A 94 -15.69 11.44 -17.21
C GLY A 94 -16.04 12.16 -15.90
N ALA A 95 -16.99 13.10 -15.95
CA ALA A 95 -17.48 13.81 -14.76
C ALA A 95 -18.55 13.04 -13.97
N LYS A 96 -19.13 11.97 -14.54
CA LYS A 96 -20.23 11.22 -13.91
C LYS A 96 -19.68 10.24 -12.89
N ARG A 97 -20.15 10.35 -11.64
CA ARG A 97 -19.90 9.34 -10.60
C ARG A 97 -20.78 8.11 -10.84
N LEU A 98 -20.16 6.94 -10.95
CA LEU A 98 -20.86 5.67 -11.18
C LEU A 98 -21.57 5.16 -9.93
N TYR A 99 -20.98 5.41 -8.76
CA TYR A 99 -21.50 4.98 -7.46
C TYR A 99 -21.68 6.19 -6.54
N PRO A 100 -22.77 6.97 -6.72
CA PRO A 100 -22.94 8.24 -6.00
C PRO A 100 -23.17 8.09 -4.50
N LYS A 101 -23.63 6.93 -4.04
CA LYS A 101 -23.91 6.63 -2.62
C LYS A 101 -22.71 6.04 -1.86
N GLU A 102 -21.66 5.61 -2.57
CA GLU A 102 -20.46 5.03 -1.96
C GLU A 102 -19.34 6.07 -1.93
N PRO A 103 -18.55 6.19 -0.85
CA PRO A 103 -17.42 7.12 -0.80
C PRO A 103 -16.39 6.85 -1.90
N VAL A 104 -15.68 7.90 -2.35
CA VAL A 104 -14.59 7.72 -3.32
C VAL A 104 -13.43 7.02 -2.64
N ARG A 105 -12.95 5.94 -3.24
CA ARG A 105 -11.85 5.13 -2.74
C ARG A 105 -10.66 5.18 -3.70
N ARG A 106 -9.48 5.49 -3.19
CA ARG A 106 -8.21 5.54 -3.95
C ARG A 106 -7.17 4.65 -3.26
N CYS A 107 -5.92 4.78 -3.68
CA CYS A 107 -4.79 4.08 -3.03
C CYS A 107 -4.71 4.40 -1.54
N GLN A 108 -4.88 5.65 -1.12
CA GLN A 108 -4.82 6.03 0.30
C GLN A 108 -5.87 5.28 1.15
N GLU A 109 -7.11 5.20 0.67
CA GLU A 109 -8.17 4.48 1.38
C GLU A 109 -7.91 2.96 1.38
N TRP A 110 -7.45 2.38 0.26
CA TRP A 110 -7.06 0.96 0.23
C TRP A 110 -5.89 0.68 1.18
N THR A 111 -4.86 1.52 1.21
CA THR A 111 -3.70 1.37 2.09
C THR A 111 -4.12 1.49 3.56
N ALA A 112 -5.01 2.43 3.90
CA ALA A 112 -5.51 2.56 5.27
C ALA A 112 -6.26 1.30 5.73
N GLU A 113 -7.10 0.71 4.86
CA GLU A 113 -7.78 -0.56 5.13
C GLU A 113 -6.79 -1.73 5.26
N ALA A 114 -5.75 -1.78 4.41
CA ALA A 114 -4.71 -2.80 4.48
C ALA A 114 -3.91 -2.72 5.78
N ILE A 115 -3.53 -1.51 6.18
CA ILE A 115 -2.88 -1.28 7.48
C ILE A 115 -3.81 -1.77 8.60
N GLN A 116 -5.06 -1.33 8.64
CA GLN A 116 -5.99 -1.75 9.70
C GLN A 116 -6.18 -3.27 9.75
N THR A 117 -6.33 -3.93 8.59
CA THR A 117 -6.51 -5.38 8.50
C THR A 117 -5.26 -6.13 9.00
N LEU A 118 -4.07 -5.62 8.70
CA LEU A 118 -2.81 -6.18 9.22
C LEU A 118 -2.72 -6.02 10.75
N LYS A 119 -3.20 -4.89 11.32
CA LYS A 119 -3.28 -4.66 12.77
C LYS A 119 -4.16 -5.71 13.42
N ASP A 120 -5.35 -5.90 12.87
CA ASP A 120 -6.36 -6.81 13.38
C ASP A 120 -5.93 -8.28 13.28
N ALA A 121 -5.17 -8.63 12.24
CA ALA A 121 -4.60 -9.95 12.03
C ALA A 121 -3.43 -10.29 13.00
N ARG A 122 -3.10 -9.37 13.93
CA ARG A 122 -2.00 -9.47 14.90
C ARG A 122 -0.64 -9.68 14.25
N VAL A 123 -0.45 -9.16 13.04
CA VAL A 123 0.86 -9.05 12.42
C VAL A 123 1.55 -7.84 13.07
N ARG A 124 1.97 -7.98 14.34
CA ARG A 124 2.44 -6.91 15.26
C ARG A 124 2.57 -5.51 14.62
N MET A 125 1.57 -4.68 14.84
CA MET A 125 1.52 -3.30 14.36
C MET A 125 1.32 -2.33 15.51
#